data_AF-A0AAD7H0Z2-F1
#
_entry.id   AF-A0AAD7H0Z2-F1
#
_cell.length_a   1.000
_cell.length_b   1.000
_cell.length_c   1.000
_cell.angle_alpha   90.00
_cell.angle_beta   90.00
_cell.angle_gamma   90.00
#
_symmetry.space_group_name_H-M   'P 1'
#
loop_
_entity.id
_entity.type
_entity.pdbx_description
1 polymer ?
#
loop_
_entity_poly.entity_id
_entity_poly.type
_entity_poly.pdbx_seq_one_letter_code
_entity_poly.pdbx_strand_id
1 'polypeptide(L)'
;MPQFHTKKLKIDSDGREFSEKSYNVEIEFRDPWEVTKRLVRDSTLASVSTWFSQERYLCLHGVIDLSNPLYDEPWTAETWHEVDDSLPADDAYPSCYLGGHIWLDKGLVSTKVKMHPILWRRCWIQSATRNGSGNGGATLLGFVKMVRVFFFSSSPVGCTLKWFSHLRFAISIPRP
;
A
#
# COMPACT_ATOMS: atom_id res chain seq x y z
N MET A 1 -10.32 11.67 10.74
CA MET A 1 -9.80 11.03 9.52
C MET A 1 -9.65 12.10 8.44
N PRO A 2 -8.63 12.06 7.58
CA PRO A 2 -8.49 13.02 6.48
C PRO A 2 -9.70 13.01 5.55
N GLN A 3 -9.98 14.14 4.91
CA GLN A 3 -11.10 14.28 3.96
C GLN A 3 -10.80 13.55 2.65
N PHE A 4 -11.86 13.21 1.91
CA PHE A 4 -11.73 12.64 0.58
C PHE A 4 -11.58 13.75 -0.46
N HIS A 5 -10.71 13.50 -1.43
CA HIS A 5 -10.50 14.30 -2.62
C HIS A 5 -10.90 13.48 -3.84
N THR A 6 -11.44 14.14 -4.86
CA THR A 6 -11.84 13.48 -6.10
C THR A 6 -10.90 13.89 -7.23
N LYS A 7 -10.36 12.90 -7.95
CA LYS A 7 -9.54 13.12 -9.14
C LYS A 7 -10.10 12.29 -10.29
N LYS A 8 -10.30 12.94 -11.44
CA LYS A 8 -10.71 12.26 -12.68
C LYS A 8 -9.46 12.00 -13.51
N LEU A 9 -9.30 10.75 -13.93
CA LEU A 9 -8.18 10.27 -14.74
C LEU A 9 -8.73 9.67 -16.03
N LYS A 10 -8.00 9.90 -17.12
CA LYS A 10 -8.16 9.17 -18.37
C LYS A 10 -7.07 8.11 -18.41
N ILE A 11 -7.47 6.85 -18.53
CA ILE A 11 -6.55 5.74 -18.68
C ILE A 11 -6.73 5.22 -20.10
N ASP A 12 -5.68 5.33 -20.89
CA ASP A 12 -5.61 4.74 -22.22
C ASP A 12 -5.02 3.34 -22.07
N SER A 13 -5.65 2.33 -22.67
CA SER A 13 -5.12 0.96 -22.67
C SER A 13 -4.08 0.81 -23.78
N ASP A 14 -2.87 0.35 -23.46
CA ASP A 14 -1.75 0.17 -24.42
C ASP A 14 -1.96 -0.96 -25.46
N GLY A 15 -3.21 -1.34 -25.76
CA GLY A 15 -3.57 -2.20 -26.92
C GLY A 15 -3.08 -3.64 -26.90
N ARG A 16 -2.28 -4.08 -25.92
CA ARG A 16 -1.61 -5.39 -25.96
C ARG A 16 -2.54 -6.60 -25.82
N GLU A 17 -3.73 -6.45 -25.23
CA GLU A 17 -4.72 -7.54 -25.11
C GLU A 17 -6.19 -7.10 -25.20
N PHE A 18 -6.48 -5.80 -25.21
CA PHE A 18 -7.84 -5.27 -25.33
C PHE A 18 -7.85 -4.18 -26.39
N SER A 19 -8.85 -4.25 -27.28
CA SER A 19 -9.20 -3.16 -28.22
C SER A 19 -8.96 -1.80 -27.57
N GLU A 20 -8.26 -0.90 -28.26
CA GLU A 20 -7.98 0.47 -27.85
C GLU A 20 -9.22 1.12 -27.19
N LYS A 21 -9.24 1.14 -25.86
CA LYS A 21 -10.36 1.62 -25.05
C LYS A 21 -9.82 2.63 -24.05
N SER A 22 -10.31 3.85 -24.14
CA SER A 22 -10.08 4.88 -23.13
C SER A 22 -11.12 4.77 -22.02
N TYR A 23 -10.66 4.76 -20.78
CA TYR A 23 -11.50 4.67 -19.59
C TYR A 23 -11.42 5.99 -18.81
N ASN A 24 -12.58 6.59 -18.55
CA ASN A 24 -12.70 7.65 -17.57
C ASN A 24 -12.85 7.01 -16.19
N VAL A 25 -11.86 7.23 -15.32
CA VAL A 25 -11.87 6.74 -13.95
C VAL A 25 -11.97 7.92 -13.01
N GLU A 26 -12.91 7.85 -12.08
CA GLU A 26 -13.02 8.80 -10.99
C GLU A 26 -12.49 8.13 -9.73
N ILE A 27 -11.46 8.71 -9.12
CA ILE A 27 -10.87 8.21 -7.88
C ILE A 27 -11.22 9.17 -6.78
N GLU A 28 -11.88 8.65 -5.74
CA GLU A 28 -12.06 9.33 -4.47
C GLU A 28 -10.97 8.80 -3.54
N PHE A 29 -10.08 9.66 -3.03
CA PHE A 29 -8.98 9.22 -2.17
C PHE A 29 -8.70 10.21 -1.05
N ARG A 30 -8.21 9.69 0.07
CA ARG A 30 -7.61 10.46 1.15
C ARG A 30 -6.14 10.62 0.84
N ASP A 31 -5.56 11.77 1.17
CA ASP A 31 -4.12 11.98 1.04
C ASP A 31 -3.37 10.90 1.84
N PRO A 32 -2.60 10.01 1.17
CA PRO A 32 -1.81 8.98 1.84
C PRO A 32 -0.84 9.56 2.87
N TRP A 33 -0.35 10.79 2.65
CA TRP A 33 0.56 11.47 3.55
C TRP A 33 -0.11 11.85 4.86
N GLU A 34 -1.26 12.51 4.81
CA GLU A 34 -2.03 12.87 6.01
C GLU A 34 -2.51 11.63 6.78
N VAL A 35 -2.88 10.58 6.06
CA VAL A 35 -3.22 9.28 6.68
C VAL A 35 -2.00 8.73 7.41
N THR A 36 -0.83 8.68 6.78
CA THR A 36 0.40 8.18 7.40
C THR A 36 0.80 9.00 8.63
N LYS A 37 0.82 10.34 8.55
CA LYS A 37 1.15 11.22 9.69
C LYS A 37 0.25 10.97 10.90
N ARG A 38 -1.05 10.75 10.67
CA ARG A 38 -2.00 10.42 11.74
C ARG A 38 -1.67 9.08 12.37
N LEU A 39 -1.34 8.08 11.57
CA LEU A 39 -1.06 6.72 12.03
C LEU A 39 0.24 6.64 12.82
N VAL A 40 1.29 7.34 12.38
CA VAL A 40 2.58 7.41 13.10
C VAL A 40 2.42 8.07 14.47
N ARG A 41 1.48 9.02 14.62
CA ARG A 41 1.17 9.70 15.87
C ARG A 41 0.21 8.93 16.79
N ASP A 42 -0.29 7.77 16.36
CA ASP A 42 -1.22 6.97 17.16
C ASP A 42 -0.45 6.18 18.22
N SER A 43 -0.58 6.59 19.48
CA SER A 43 0.10 5.94 20.61
C SER A 43 -0.33 4.49 20.82
N THR A 44 -1.52 4.10 20.35
CA THR A 44 -2.01 2.72 20.46
C THR A 44 -1.26 1.76 19.54
N LEU A 45 -0.56 2.29 18.53
CA LEU A 45 0.20 1.51 17.55
C LEU A 45 1.70 1.49 17.86
N ALA A 46 2.17 2.30 18.81
CA ALA A 46 3.59 2.45 19.10
C ALA A 46 4.27 1.14 19.50
N SER A 47 3.60 0.31 20.32
CA SER A 47 4.15 -0.97 20.81
C SER A 47 4.19 -2.08 19.75
N VAL A 48 3.47 -1.91 18.63
CA VAL A 48 3.37 -2.89 17.54
C VAL A 48 3.98 -2.39 16.24
N SER A 49 4.62 -1.21 16.28
CA SER A 49 5.30 -0.60 15.14
C SER A 49 6.78 -0.94 15.16
N THR A 50 7.29 -1.40 14.03
CA THR A 50 8.71 -1.61 13.77
C THR A 50 9.22 -0.48 12.90
N TRP A 51 10.10 0.36 13.45
CA TRP A 51 10.57 1.57 12.77
C TRP A 51 11.75 1.33 11.83
N PHE A 52 12.58 0.33 12.12
CA PHE A 52 13.80 0.02 11.37
C PHE A 52 13.75 -1.39 10.80
N SER A 53 14.51 -1.62 9.74
CA SER A 53 14.76 -2.97 9.22
C SER A 53 15.33 -3.90 10.31
N GLN A 54 15.02 -5.20 10.22
CA GLN A 54 15.52 -6.20 11.15
C GLN A 54 15.97 -7.45 10.41
N GLU A 55 17.21 -7.85 10.59
CA GLU A 55 17.66 -9.16 10.15
C GLU A 55 17.33 -10.22 11.21
N ARG A 56 16.78 -11.36 10.78
CA ARG A 56 16.45 -12.48 11.65
C ARG A 56 17.22 -13.71 11.22
N TYR A 57 17.78 -14.42 12.19
CA TYR A 57 18.57 -15.62 11.95
C TYR A 57 18.11 -16.75 12.88
N LEU A 58 18.29 -17.98 12.43
CA LEU A 58 17.98 -19.16 13.22
C LEU A 58 19.08 -19.37 14.29
N CYS A 59 18.68 -19.53 15.56
CA CYS A 59 19.58 -19.91 16.63
C CYS A 59 19.31 -21.36 17.06
N LEU A 60 20.28 -22.25 16.85
CA LEU A 60 20.21 -23.66 17.25
C LEU A 60 21.32 -23.94 18.27
N HIS A 61 20.94 -24.44 19.45
CA HIS A 61 21.88 -24.81 20.52
C HIS A 61 22.86 -23.67 20.92
N GLY A 62 22.41 -22.42 20.86
CA GLY A 62 23.26 -21.25 21.16
C GLY A 62 24.17 -20.81 20.02
N VAL A 63 24.12 -21.47 18.87
CA VAL A 63 24.83 -21.07 17.64
C VAL A 63 23.85 -20.40 16.70
N ILE A 64 24.20 -19.20 16.24
CA ILE A 64 23.43 -18.43 15.25
C ILE A 64 23.89 -18.84 13.86
N ASP A 65 22.97 -19.31 13.03
CA ASP A 65 23.22 -19.57 11.60
C ASP A 65 23.00 -18.30 10.79
N LEU A 66 24.10 -17.65 10.41
CA LEU A 66 24.10 -16.44 9.60
C LEU A 66 23.94 -16.71 8.09
N SER A 67 23.97 -17.97 7.66
CA SER A 67 23.92 -18.31 6.23
C SER A 67 22.55 -18.12 5.60
N ASN A 68 21.48 -18.18 6.41
CA ASN A 68 20.10 -18.15 5.94
C ASN A 68 19.27 -17.14 6.75
N PRO A 69 19.13 -15.89 6.29
CA PRO A 69 18.22 -14.92 6.89
C PRO A 69 16.76 -15.40 6.76
N LEU A 70 15.97 -15.12 7.80
CA LEU A 70 14.56 -15.47 7.88
C LEU A 70 13.70 -14.28 7.47
N TYR A 71 12.85 -14.50 6.47
CA TYR A 71 11.91 -13.52 5.95
C TYR A 71 10.48 -13.88 6.38
N ASP A 72 9.96 -13.22 7.41
CA ASP A 72 8.61 -13.46 7.92
C ASP A 72 7.70 -12.23 7.84
N GLU A 73 8.28 -11.04 7.95
CA GLU A 73 7.58 -9.76 7.90
C GLU A 73 8.23 -8.80 6.90
N PRO A 74 7.50 -7.79 6.40
CA PRO A 74 8.04 -6.88 5.39
C PRO A 74 9.35 -6.19 5.78
N TRP A 75 9.52 -5.80 7.04
CA TRP A 75 10.73 -5.13 7.54
C TRP A 75 11.93 -6.07 7.73
N THR A 76 11.74 -7.38 7.54
CA THR A 76 12.84 -8.37 7.52
C THR A 76 13.38 -8.63 6.13
N ALA A 77 12.70 -8.14 5.09
CA ALA A 77 13.14 -8.31 3.72
C ALA A 77 14.43 -7.52 3.45
N GLU A 78 15.32 -8.13 2.67
CA GLU A 78 16.57 -7.52 2.20
C GLU A 78 16.34 -6.15 1.57
N THR A 79 15.34 -6.01 0.69
CA THR A 79 15.00 -4.72 0.07
C THR A 79 14.63 -3.63 1.07
N TRP A 80 14.06 -3.97 2.23
CA TRP A 80 13.79 -2.96 3.25
C TRP A 80 15.09 -2.48 3.89
N HIS A 81 16.00 -3.42 4.17
CA HIS A 81 17.33 -3.14 4.71
C HIS A 81 18.14 -2.26 3.77
N GLU A 82 18.20 -2.59 2.48
CA GLU A 82 18.87 -1.78 1.45
C GLU A 82 18.33 -0.34 1.40
N VAL A 83 17.00 -0.17 1.55
CA VAL A 83 16.39 1.16 1.55
C VAL A 83 16.74 1.92 2.82
N ASP A 84 16.67 1.28 3.99
CA ASP A 84 17.03 1.88 5.28
C ASP A 84 18.50 2.35 5.27
N ASP A 85 19.43 1.53 4.78
CA ASP A 85 20.85 1.85 4.65
C ASP A 85 21.13 2.98 3.65
N SER A 86 20.27 3.13 2.65
CA SER A 86 20.38 4.21 1.65
C SER A 86 19.84 5.55 2.14
N LEU A 87 19.19 5.60 3.31
CA LEU A 87 18.66 6.84 3.86
C LEU A 87 19.81 7.79 4.24
N PRO A 88 19.58 9.11 4.13
CA PRO A 88 20.58 10.09 4.54
C PRO A 88 20.93 9.90 6.02
N ALA A 89 22.22 10.02 6.34
CA ALA A 89 22.72 9.88 7.69
C ALA A 89 21.96 10.80 8.66
N ASP A 90 21.71 10.29 9.86
CA ASP A 90 20.91 10.97 10.86
C ASP A 90 21.57 12.30 11.28
N ASP A 91 20.86 13.41 11.07
CA ASP A 91 21.24 14.73 11.62
C ASP A 91 21.04 14.71 13.16
N ALA A 92 19.79 14.89 13.61
CA ALA A 92 19.41 14.98 15.03
C ALA A 92 18.26 14.02 15.41
N TYR A 93 17.57 13.46 14.41
CA TYR A 93 16.49 12.51 14.56
C TYR A 93 16.69 11.39 13.56
N PRO A 94 16.44 10.13 13.96
CA PRO A 94 16.63 9.01 13.06
C PRO A 94 15.64 9.05 11.91
N SER A 95 16.15 8.94 10.69
CA SER A 95 15.34 8.70 9.50
C SER A 95 14.92 7.24 9.47
N CYS A 96 13.71 6.95 8.98
CA CYS A 96 13.25 5.58 8.82
C CYS A 96 12.39 5.42 7.58
N TYR A 97 12.47 4.23 6.98
CA TYR A 97 11.61 3.87 5.87
C TYR A 97 10.27 3.29 6.36
N LEU A 98 9.16 3.91 5.95
CA LEU A 98 7.80 3.44 6.26
C LEU A 98 7.17 2.74 5.05
N GLY A 99 7.35 1.42 4.97
CA GLY A 99 6.74 0.63 3.91
C GLY A 99 5.22 0.54 4.01
N GLY A 100 4.53 0.76 2.89
CA GLY A 100 3.08 0.61 2.77
C GLY A 100 2.68 -0.22 1.56
N HIS A 101 1.60 -0.99 1.71
CA HIS A 101 1.05 -1.82 0.66
C HIS A 101 -0.37 -1.35 0.31
N ILE A 102 -0.55 -0.88 -0.92
CA ILE A 102 -1.86 -0.52 -1.45
C ILE A 102 -2.51 -1.76 -2.06
N TRP A 103 -3.70 -2.09 -1.56
CA TRP A 103 -4.54 -3.15 -2.07
C TRP A 103 -5.78 -2.54 -2.74
N LEU A 104 -5.97 -2.83 -4.02
CA LEU A 104 -7.19 -2.52 -4.76
C LEU A 104 -8.10 -3.73 -4.71
N ASP A 105 -9.21 -3.63 -3.98
CA ASP A 105 -10.14 -4.73 -3.85
C ASP A 105 -11.17 -4.70 -4.99
N LYS A 106 -11.39 -5.85 -5.63
CA LYS A 106 -12.41 -6.02 -6.67
C LYS A 106 -13.81 -6.14 -6.06
N GLY A 107 -13.92 -6.26 -4.74
CA GLY A 107 -15.16 -6.16 -3.99
C GLY A 107 -15.99 -4.96 -4.46
N LEU A 108 -17.26 -5.21 -4.77
CA LEU A 108 -18.22 -4.16 -5.10
C LEU A 108 -18.83 -3.64 -3.80
N VAL A 109 -18.64 -2.35 -3.53
CA VAL A 109 -19.22 -1.71 -2.34
C VAL A 109 -20.74 -1.64 -2.43
N SER A 110 -21.29 -1.54 -3.65
CA SER A 110 -22.73 -1.47 -3.89
C SER A 110 -23.10 -2.04 -5.26
N THR A 111 -24.32 -2.56 -5.38
CA THR A 111 -24.90 -3.00 -6.66
C THR A 111 -25.28 -1.83 -7.57
N LYS A 112 -25.55 -0.65 -6.99
CA LYS A 112 -26.00 0.55 -7.74
C LYS A 112 -24.86 1.36 -8.34
N VAL A 113 -23.73 1.47 -7.62
CA VAL A 113 -22.54 2.19 -8.09
C VAL A 113 -21.34 1.27 -7.97
N LYS A 114 -20.69 0.98 -9.10
CA LYS A 114 -19.48 0.16 -9.14
C LYS A 114 -18.30 0.97 -8.60
N MET A 115 -18.09 0.85 -7.29
CA MET A 115 -16.95 1.38 -6.57
C MET A 115 -16.11 0.22 -6.01
N HIS A 116 -14.80 0.34 -6.17
CA HIS A 116 -13.80 -0.62 -5.71
C HIS A 116 -12.93 0.02 -4.63
N PRO A 117 -12.87 -0.51 -3.40
CA PRO A 117 -12.13 0.14 -2.33
C PRO A 117 -10.62 0.02 -2.53
N ILE A 118 -9.93 1.10 -2.18
CA ILE A 118 -8.48 1.18 -2.09
C ILE A 118 -8.12 1.09 -0.61
N LEU A 119 -7.42 0.04 -0.23
CA LEU A 119 -7.01 -0.23 1.15
C LEU A 119 -5.50 0.00 1.29
N TRP A 120 -5.10 0.72 2.33
CA TRP A 120 -3.71 0.90 2.73
C TRP A 120 -3.38 -0.06 3.86
N ARG A 121 -2.46 -0.99 3.63
CA ARG A 121 -1.88 -1.88 4.63
C ARG A 121 -0.52 -1.36 5.05
N ARG A 122 -0.29 -1.31 6.36
CA ARG A 122 0.87 -0.67 6.98
C ARG A 122 1.94 -1.72 7.22
N CYS A 123 2.94 -1.80 6.38
CA CYS A 123 3.88 -2.92 6.42
C CYS A 123 4.85 -2.84 7.60
N TRP A 124 4.97 -1.69 8.27
CA TRP A 124 5.77 -1.51 9.48
C TRP A 124 5.05 -1.99 10.76
N ILE A 125 3.78 -2.41 10.67
CA ILE A 125 3.00 -2.94 11.79
C ILE A 125 3.00 -4.46 11.72
N GLN A 126 3.12 -5.10 12.88
CA GLN A 126 3.04 -6.55 13.02
C GLN A 126 1.83 -7.17 12.34
N SER A 127 2.04 -8.28 11.61
CA SER A 127 1.00 -8.98 10.83
C SER A 127 -0.25 -9.30 11.64
N ALA A 128 -0.10 -9.71 12.91
CA ALA A 128 -1.20 -9.99 13.81
C ALA A 128 -2.15 -8.78 13.96
N THR A 129 -1.60 -7.58 14.14
CA THR A 129 -2.40 -6.35 14.25
C THR A 129 -2.84 -5.83 12.88
N ARG A 130 -1.95 -5.92 11.87
CA ARG A 130 -2.17 -5.48 10.49
C ARG A 130 -3.30 -6.22 9.78
N ASN A 131 -3.49 -7.49 10.11
CA ASN A 131 -4.56 -8.32 9.57
C ASN A 131 -5.82 -8.32 10.47
N GLY A 132 -5.78 -7.64 11.61
CA GLY A 132 -6.91 -7.49 12.51
C GLY A 132 -7.91 -6.41 12.06
N SER A 133 -9.03 -6.32 12.77
CA SER A 133 -10.11 -5.34 12.54
C SER A 133 -9.96 -4.03 13.33
N GLY A 134 -8.94 -3.92 14.18
CA GLY A 134 -8.70 -2.75 15.04
C GLY A 134 -7.94 -1.61 14.36
N ASN A 135 -7.49 -0.65 15.17
CA ASN A 135 -6.77 0.54 14.70
C ASN A 135 -5.54 0.21 13.87
N GLY A 136 -4.92 -0.96 14.03
CA GLY A 136 -3.74 -1.43 13.29
C GLY A 136 -4.03 -2.12 11.95
N GLY A 137 -5.30 -2.39 11.60
CA GLY A 137 -5.71 -3.13 10.40
C GLY A 137 -5.46 -2.45 9.04
N ALA A 138 -6.26 -2.75 8.01
CA ALA A 138 -6.21 -1.99 6.77
C ALA A 138 -6.95 -0.65 6.92
N THR A 139 -6.38 0.45 6.41
CA THR A 139 -7.06 1.76 6.38
C THR A 139 -7.68 1.99 5.01
N LEU A 140 -8.96 2.35 4.96
CA LEU A 140 -9.59 2.78 3.71
C LEU A 140 -8.97 4.09 3.23
N LEU A 141 -8.27 4.01 2.11
CA LEU A 141 -7.62 5.13 1.44
C LEU A 141 -8.57 5.78 0.45
N GLY A 142 -9.40 5.02 -0.24
CA GLY A 142 -10.18 5.55 -1.35
C GLY A 142 -11.14 4.57 -1.99
N PHE A 143 -11.78 5.03 -3.05
CA PHE A 143 -12.59 4.25 -3.97
C PHE A 143 -12.22 4.58 -5.41
N VAL A 144 -12.09 3.54 -6.22
CA VAL A 144 -12.05 3.65 -7.67
C VAL A 144 -13.46 3.47 -8.20
N LYS A 145 -13.99 4.51 -8.83
CA LYS A 145 -15.29 4.50 -9.50
C LYS A 145 -15.05 4.45 -11.00
N MET A 146 -15.44 3.33 -11.61
CA MET A 146 -15.38 3.21 -13.06
C MET A 146 -16.56 3.93 -13.70
N VAL A 147 -16.30 5.01 -14.44
CA VAL A 147 -17.30 5.67 -15.26
C VAL A 147 -17.27 4.98 -16.62
N ARG A 148 -18.29 4.16 -16.93
CA ARG A 148 -18.41 3.54 -18.25
C ARG A 148 -18.40 4.63 -19.32
N VAL A 149 -17.45 4.56 -20.24
CA VAL A 149 -17.57 5.24 -21.53
C VAL A 149 -18.39 4.31 -22.42
N PHE A 150 -19.55 4.77 -22.87
CA PHE A 150 -20.29 4.13 -23.95
C PHE A 150 -19.41 4.17 -25.21
N PHE A 151 -18.98 3.02 -25.69
CA PHE A 151 -18.54 2.85 -27.07
C PHE A 151 -19.36 1.71 -27.68
N PHE A 152 -20.07 2.03 -28.76
CA PHE A 152 -20.74 1.06 -29.61
C PHE A 152 -19.68 0.13 -30.18
N SER A 153 -19.60 -1.09 -29.67
CA SER A 153 -18.96 -2.20 -30.37
C SER A 153 -19.58 -3.49 -29.83
N SER A 154 -20.35 -4.12 -30.69
CA SER A 154 -21.03 -5.39 -30.49
C SER A 154 -20.02 -6.52 -30.32
N SER A 155 -19.68 -6.90 -29.08
CA SER A 155 -19.34 -8.29 -28.76
C SER A 155 -19.43 -8.57 -27.25
N PRO A 156 -19.96 -9.75 -26.83
CA PRO A 156 -20.14 -10.09 -25.44
C PRO A 156 -18.97 -10.94 -24.95
N VAL A 157 -17.98 -10.34 -24.29
CA VAL A 157 -17.01 -11.14 -23.52
C VAL A 157 -16.63 -10.43 -22.23
N GLY A 158 -16.79 -11.14 -21.11
CA GLY A 158 -16.57 -10.65 -19.76
C GLY A 158 -15.15 -10.14 -19.54
N CYS A 159 -15.04 -8.89 -19.11
CA CYS A 159 -13.75 -8.21 -18.92
C CYS A 159 -13.26 -8.40 -17.47
N THR A 160 -12.17 -9.13 -17.30
CA THR A 160 -11.52 -9.38 -16.01
C THR A 160 -10.21 -8.58 -15.99
N LEU A 161 -10.20 -7.42 -15.33
CA LEU A 161 -8.97 -6.63 -15.13
C LEU A 161 -8.07 -7.33 -14.10
N LYS A 162 -6.86 -7.74 -14.51
CA LYS A 162 -5.71 -8.02 -13.63
C LYS A 162 -4.80 -6.80 -13.64
N TRP A 163 -4.44 -6.27 -12.47
CA TRP A 163 -3.46 -5.19 -12.34
C TRP A 163 -2.34 -5.58 -11.38
N PHE A 164 -1.09 -5.29 -11.79
CA PHE A 164 0.13 -5.48 -11.04
C PHE A 164 0.25 -4.45 -9.91
N SER A 165 0.59 -4.92 -8.72
CA SER A 165 0.65 -4.17 -7.46
C SER A 165 2.10 -3.88 -7.05
N HIS A 166 2.72 -2.81 -7.57
CA HIS A 166 3.98 -2.30 -6.99
C HIS A 166 4.07 -0.78 -7.17
N LEU A 167 3.37 -0.02 -6.31
CA LEU A 167 3.77 1.36 -6.02
C LEU A 167 4.65 1.34 -4.76
N ARG A 168 5.93 1.70 -4.93
CA ARG A 168 6.87 1.94 -3.82
C ARG A 168 6.83 3.43 -3.49
N PHE A 169 6.51 3.78 -2.24
CA PHE A 169 6.62 5.16 -1.75
C PHE A 169 7.80 5.20 -0.77
N ALA A 170 8.89 5.86 -1.16
CA ALA A 170 9.92 6.29 -0.22
C ALA A 170 9.43 7.55 0.48
N ILE A 171 9.32 7.49 1.81
CA ILE A 171 8.82 8.59 2.62
C ILE A 171 10.02 9.27 3.28
N SER A 172 10.26 10.53 2.90
CA SER A 172 11.10 11.46 3.65
C SER A 172 10.15 12.34 4.46
N ILE A 173 10.30 12.34 5.80
CA ILE A 173 9.52 13.20 6.69
C ILE A 173 10.13 14.60 6.65
N PRO A 174 9.48 15.63 6.05
CA PRO A 174 10.03 16.97 6.05
C PRO A 174 9.82 17.60 7.44
N ARG A 175 10.81 18.35 7.89
CA ARG A 175 10.78 19.14 9.12
C ARG A 175 9.63 20.17 9.11
N PRO A 176 9.01 20.48 10.26
CA PRO A 176 8.23 21.71 10.43
C PRO A 176 9.10 22.97 10.30
#